data_AF-A0A9D6DXI1-F1
#
_entry.id   AF-A0A9D6DXI1-F1
#
_cell.length_a   1.000
_cell.length_b   1.000
_cell.length_c   1.000
_cell.angle_alpha   90.00
_cell.angle_beta   90.00
_cell.angle_gamma   90.00
#
_symmetry.space_group_name_H-M   'P 1'
#
loop_
_entity.id
_entity.type
_entity.pdbx_description
1 polymer ?
#
loop_
_entity_poly.entity_id
_entity_poly.type
_entity_poly.pdbx_seq_one_letter_code
_entity_poly.pdbx_strand_id
1 'polypeptide(L)'
;MSKEVVNPIRNGQVAWRIIEGRALLITPWDSMMHALNEAATAIWQYLDGSCKESDIAAAIAEQFDVPLAEAESDVRGFLQELL
;
A
#
# COMPACT_ATOMS: atom_id res chain seq x y z
N MET A 1 -14.93 5.94 22.19
CA MET A 1 -13.50 6.21 22.01
C MET A 1 -13.23 6.15 20.51
N SER A 2 -13.07 7.30 19.87
CA SER A 2 -12.69 7.35 18.45
C SER A 2 -11.25 6.85 18.34
N LYS A 3 -11.00 5.78 17.59
CA LYS A 3 -9.62 5.37 17.28
C LYS A 3 -8.95 6.55 16.57
N GLU A 4 -7.74 6.93 17.02
CA GLU A 4 -6.92 7.86 16.25
C GLU A 4 -6.70 7.26 14.86
N VAL A 5 -7.07 8.01 13.82
CA VAL A 5 -6.82 7.62 12.44
C VAL A 5 -5.34 7.88 12.19
N VAL A 6 -4.53 6.84 12.36
CA VAL A 6 -3.10 6.89 12.04
C VAL A 6 -2.95 6.62 10.55
N ASN A 7 -2.29 7.52 9.84
CA ASN A 7 -1.97 7.34 8.43
C ASN A 7 -1.01 6.15 8.27
N PRO A 8 -1.22 5.26 7.29
CA PRO A 8 -0.35 4.12 7.09
C PRO A 8 1.05 4.58 6.68
N ILE A 9 2.06 3.98 7.30
CA ILE A 9 3.48 4.23 7.05
C ILE A 9 4.20 2.90 6.91
N ARG A 10 5.13 2.82 5.96
CA ARG A 10 5.98 1.64 5.76
C ARG A 10 6.83 1.34 7.01
N ASN A 11 6.99 0.06 7.31
CA ASN A 11 7.98 -0.38 8.29
C ASN A 11 9.40 -0.11 7.76
N GLY A 12 10.18 0.70 8.47
CA GLY A 12 11.54 1.10 8.06
C GLY A 12 12.56 -0.05 7.99
N GLN A 13 12.23 -1.24 8.49
CA GLN A 13 13.06 -2.44 8.36
C GLN A 13 12.84 -3.20 7.04
N VAL A 14 11.76 -2.91 6.30
CA VAL A 14 11.49 -3.53 5.00
C VAL A 14 12.29 -2.80 3.93
N ALA A 15 13.28 -3.48 3.36
CA ALA A 15 13.97 -2.99 2.19
C ALA A 15 13.08 -3.16 0.96
N TRP A 16 13.04 -2.16 0.08
CA TRP A 16 12.24 -2.24 -1.14
C TRP A 16 12.85 -1.45 -2.30
N ARG A 17 12.53 -1.85 -3.53
CA ARG A 17 12.87 -1.15 -4.78
C ARG A 17 11.76 -1.33 -5.81
N ILE A 18 11.63 -0.36 -6.71
CA ILE A 18 10.80 -0.52 -7.93
C ILE A 18 11.71 -1.02 -9.05
N ILE A 19 11.31 -2.12 -9.67
CA ILE A 19 11.96 -2.72 -10.83
C ILE A 19 10.87 -3.02 -11.85
N GLU A 20 11.04 -2.52 -13.09
CA GLU A 20 10.05 -2.69 -14.17
C GLU A 20 8.62 -2.32 -13.76
N GLY A 21 8.47 -1.24 -12.98
CA GLY A 21 7.16 -0.74 -12.54
C GLY A 21 6.53 -1.52 -11.38
N ARG A 22 7.19 -2.53 -10.83
CA ARG A 22 6.71 -3.33 -9.69
C ARG A 22 7.61 -3.18 -8.47
N ALA A 23 7.02 -3.08 -7.30
CA ALA A 23 7.77 -3.06 -6.05
C ALA A 23 8.19 -4.48 -5.65
N LEU A 24 9.48 -4.66 -5.38
CA LEU A 24 10.03 -5.81 -4.68
C LEU A 24 10.30 -5.41 -3.22
N LEU A 25 9.73 -6.16 -2.29
CA LEU A 25 9.89 -5.99 -0.84
C LEU A 25 10.71 -7.16 -0.29
N ILE A 26 11.63 -6.87 0.62
CA ILE A 26 12.41 -7.88 1.35
C ILE A 26 12.10 -7.73 2.84
N THR A 27 11.54 -8.78 3.42
CA THR A 27 11.13 -8.85 4.82
C THR A 27 12.22 -9.57 5.63
N PRO A 28 12.90 -8.87 6.57
CA PRO A 28 14.06 -9.44 7.24
C PRO A 28 13.72 -10.54 8.28
N TRP A 29 12.49 -10.59 8.77
CA TRP A 29 12.06 -11.54 9.81
C TRP A 29 11.78 -12.95 9.28
N ASP A 30 11.39 -13.09 8.02
CA ASP A 30 11.13 -14.38 7.36
C ASP A 30 12.08 -14.62 6.16
N SER A 31 12.95 -13.65 5.84
CA SER A 31 13.88 -13.70 4.72
C SER A 31 13.18 -13.92 3.36
N MET A 32 11.95 -13.44 3.21
CA MET A 32 11.18 -13.56 1.98
C MET A 32 11.32 -12.32 1.08
N MET A 33 11.15 -12.56 -0.22
CA MET A 33 11.00 -11.51 -1.23
C MET A 33 9.57 -11.56 -1.77
N HIS A 34 8.89 -10.42 -1.72
CA HIS A 34 7.53 -10.26 -2.23
C HIS A 34 7.56 -9.34 -3.45
N ALA A 35 6.91 -9.78 -4.53
CA ALA A 35 6.69 -8.95 -5.71
C ALA A 35 5.25 -8.44 -5.70
N LEU A 36 5.08 -7.13 -5.66
CA LEU A 36 3.76 -6.51 -5.73
C LEU A 36 3.30 -6.42 -7.18
N ASN A 37 1.98 -6.54 -7.38
CA ASN A 37 1.35 -6.18 -8.65
C ASN A 37 1.33 -4.64 -8.83
N GLU A 38 0.78 -4.16 -9.94
CA GLU A 38 0.78 -2.72 -10.25
C GLU A 38 -0.07 -1.90 -9.25
N ALA A 39 -1.27 -2.37 -8.91
CA ALA A 39 -2.14 -1.71 -7.94
C ALA A 39 -1.51 -1.65 -6.54
N ALA A 40 -1.01 -2.77 -6.03
CA ALA A 40 -0.31 -2.83 -4.75
C ALA A 40 0.99 -2.00 -4.75
N THR A 41 1.70 -1.93 -5.88
CA THR A 41 2.87 -1.04 -6.03
C THR A 41 2.49 0.43 -5.95
N ALA A 42 1.37 0.82 -6.56
CA ALA A 42 0.85 2.18 -6.45
C ALA A 42 0.46 2.51 -5.01
N ILE A 43 -0.30 1.63 -4.34
CA ILE A 43 -0.69 1.78 -2.93
C ILE A 43 0.56 1.91 -2.04
N TRP A 44 1.53 1.02 -2.19
CA TRP A 44 2.79 1.01 -1.44
C TRP A 44 3.55 2.34 -1.50
N GLN A 45 3.51 3.03 -2.64
CA GLN A 45 4.21 4.31 -2.82
C GLN A 45 3.58 5.44 -1.99
N TYR A 46 2.29 5.38 -1.69
CA TYR A 46 1.60 6.35 -0.83
C TYR A 46 1.80 6.12 0.68
N LEU A 47 2.39 4.99 1.08
CA LEU A 47 2.55 4.62 2.50
C LEU A 47 3.75 5.33 3.17
N ASP A 48 3.72 6.66 3.17
CA ASP A 48 4.75 7.51 3.78
C ASP A 48 4.34 8.13 5.12
N GLY A 49 3.13 7.81 5.62
CA GLY A 49 2.57 8.36 6.85
C GLY A 49 1.86 9.71 6.69
N SER A 50 1.76 10.25 5.48
CA SER A 50 1.10 11.53 5.21
C SER A 50 -0.31 11.39 4.64
N CYS A 51 -0.58 10.33 3.86
CA CYS A 51 -1.86 10.11 3.20
C CYS A 51 -2.82 9.30 4.08
N LYS A 52 -4.12 9.65 4.06
CA LYS A 52 -5.17 8.83 4.66
C LYS A 52 -5.56 7.68 3.73
N GLU A 53 -6.06 6.57 4.28
CA GLU A 53 -6.59 5.43 3.50
C GLU A 53 -7.58 5.86 2.40
N SER A 54 -8.48 6.80 2.71
CA SER A 54 -9.45 7.34 1.74
C SER A 54 -8.82 8.11 0.60
N ASP A 55 -7.75 8.88 0.87
CA ASP A 55 -7.07 9.69 -0.13
C ASP A 55 -6.28 8.78 -1.08
N ILE A 56 -5.69 7.71 -0.54
CA ILE A 56 -5.03 6.66 -1.31
C ILE A 56 -6.06 5.96 -2.21
N ALA A 57 -7.21 5.54 -1.67
CA ALA A 57 -8.27 4.89 -2.45
C ALA A 57 -8.78 5.78 -3.59
N ALA A 58 -8.97 7.07 -3.36
CA ALA A 58 -9.34 8.02 -4.41
C ALA A 58 -8.29 8.12 -5.52
N ALA A 59 -7.00 8.20 -5.15
CA ALA A 59 -5.90 8.23 -6.11
C ALA A 59 -5.79 6.93 -6.93
N ILE A 60 -6.03 5.77 -6.30
CA ILE A 60 -6.05 4.47 -7.00
C ILE A 60 -7.24 4.37 -7.95
N ALA A 61 -8.43 4.80 -7.52
CA ALA A 61 -9.62 4.81 -8.35
C ALA A 61 -9.41 5.63 -9.63
N GLU A 62 -8.81 6.83 -9.48
CA GLU A 62 -8.47 7.69 -10.62
C GLU A 62 -7.37 7.09 -11.51
N GLN A 63 -6.30 6.56 -10.91
CA GLN A 63 -5.15 6.03 -11.66
C GLN A 63 -5.49 4.81 -12.51
N PHE A 64 -6.36 3.92 -11.99
CA PHE A 64 -6.69 2.65 -12.64
C PHE A 64 -8.07 2.65 -13.33
N ASP A 65 -8.79 3.77 -13.31
CA ASP A 65 -10.14 3.92 -13.86
C ASP A 65 -11.12 2.85 -13.34
N VAL A 66 -11.13 2.69 -12.00
CA VAL A 66 -11.98 1.72 -11.29
C VAL A 66 -12.96 2.43 -10.34
N PRO A 67 -14.09 1.81 -9.99
CA PRO A 67 -14.99 2.36 -8.99
C PRO A 67 -14.29 2.60 -7.63
N LEU A 68 -14.60 3.72 -6.98
CA LEU A 68 -14.01 4.06 -5.67
C LEU A 68 -14.18 2.94 -4.63
N ALA A 69 -15.34 2.29 -4.58
CA ALA A 69 -15.60 1.20 -3.65
C ALA A 69 -14.68 -0.03 -3.87
N GLU A 70 -14.28 -0.28 -5.13
CA GLU A 70 -13.32 -1.33 -5.47
C GLU A 70 -11.92 -0.93 -5.00
N ALA A 71 -11.48 0.29 -5.29
CA ALA A 71 -10.20 0.82 -4.81
C ALA A 71 -10.11 0.85 -3.27
N GLU A 72 -11.19 1.20 -2.57
CA GLU A 72 -11.27 1.14 -1.10
C GLU A 72 -11.12 -0.29 -0.58
N SER A 73 -11.69 -1.27 -1.28
CA SER A 73 -11.54 -2.69 -0.93
C SER A 73 -10.10 -3.16 -1.13
N ASP A 74 -9.49 -2.79 -2.26
CA ASP A 74 -8.11 -3.15 -2.59
C ASP A 74 -7.10 -2.52 -1.64
N VAL A 75 -7.23 -1.23 -1.34
CA VAL A 75 -6.40 -0.53 -0.36
C VAL A 75 -6.51 -1.21 1.00
N ARG A 76 -7.73 -1.47 1.47
CA ARG A 76 -7.95 -2.10 2.77
C ARG A 76 -7.40 -3.51 2.83
N GLY A 77 -7.64 -4.32 1.79
CA GLY A 77 -7.12 -5.68 1.69
C GLY A 77 -5.60 -5.70 1.72
N PHE A 78 -4.96 -4.84 0.92
CA PHE A 78 -3.51 -4.72 0.91
C PHE A 78 -2.95 -4.27 2.27
N LEU A 79 -3.55 -3.27 2.92
CA LEU A 79 -3.11 -2.84 4.26
C LEU A 79 -3.25 -3.94 5.31
N GLN A 80 -4.27 -4.80 5.21
CA GLN A 80 -4.45 -5.94 6.11
C GLN A 80 -3.38 -7.02 5.93
N GLU A 81 -2.84 -7.19 4.72
CA GLU A 81 -1.73 -8.12 4.45
C GLU A 81 -0.38 -7.64 5.00
N LEU A 82 -0.25 -6.35 5.35
CA LEU A 82 0.99 -5.73 5.83
C LEU A 82 1.10 -5.62 7.37
N LEU A 83 0.05 -6.01 8.11
CA LEU A 83 0.00 -5.97 9.58
C LEU A 83 0.59 -7.23 10.21
#